data_AF-J3MVP1-F1
#
_entry.id   AF-J3MVP1-F1
#
_cell.length_a   1.000
_cell.length_b   1.000
_cell.length_c   1.000
_cell.angle_alpha   90.00
_cell.angle_beta   90.00
_cell.angle_gamma   90.00
#
_symmetry.space_group_name_H-M   'P 1'
#
loop_
_entity.id
_entity.type
_entity.pdbx_description
1 polymer ?
#
loop_
_entity_poly.entity_id
_entity_poly.type
_entity_poly.pdbx_seq_one_letter_code
_entity_poly.pdbx_strand_id
1 'polypeptide(L)'
;MVLRRASAAAVADCPKKVARLVDLVNLPTALRGFAGGQSQMSHLSFFLRVWSHIKNNNLQDPTNRNIVNCDDKLKTVLLGRSKVELSELPMLVKLHFPKFPKQ
;
A
#
# COMPACT_ATOMS: atom_id res chain seq x y z
N MET A 1 43.21 -16.39 -25.11
CA MET A 1 42.63 -15.20 -24.44
C MET A 1 41.34 -15.62 -23.74
N VAL A 2 41.42 -15.82 -22.42
CA VAL A 2 40.25 -16.06 -21.57
C VAL A 2 39.60 -14.70 -21.30
N LEU A 3 38.32 -14.53 -21.64
CA LEU A 3 37.50 -13.51 -20.99
C LEU A 3 36.18 -14.16 -20.56
N ARG A 4 36.18 -14.59 -19.30
CA ARG A 4 35.00 -14.97 -18.53
C ARG A 4 34.05 -13.77 -18.50
N ARG A 5 32.83 -13.90 -19.01
CA ARG A 5 31.73 -13.03 -18.61
C ARG A 5 31.12 -13.62 -17.34
N ALA A 6 31.19 -12.83 -16.27
CA ALA A 6 30.68 -13.16 -14.96
C ALA A 6 29.16 -13.37 -14.98
N SER A 7 28.73 -14.38 -14.24
CA SER A 7 27.34 -14.70 -13.94
C SER A 7 26.66 -13.55 -13.20
N ALA A 8 25.57 -13.03 -13.75
CA ALA A 8 24.58 -12.30 -12.98
C ALA A 8 23.58 -13.32 -12.40
N ALA A 9 23.90 -13.85 -11.23
CA ALA A 9 22.94 -14.61 -10.44
C ALA A 9 22.07 -13.64 -9.62
N ALA A 10 20.78 -14.00 -9.54
CA ALA A 10 19.79 -13.59 -8.55
C ALA A 10 19.19 -12.18 -8.63
N VAL A 11 18.08 -12.06 -9.35
CA VAL A 11 16.79 -11.63 -8.78
C VAL A 11 15.65 -12.27 -9.60
N ALA A 12 15.41 -13.57 -9.37
CA ALA A 12 14.14 -14.17 -9.74
C ALA A 12 13.08 -13.70 -8.74
N ASP A 13 12.75 -12.41 -8.75
CA ASP A 13 11.57 -11.90 -8.06
C ASP A 13 10.33 -12.37 -8.84
N CYS A 14 9.42 -13.06 -8.15
CA CYS A 14 8.32 -13.75 -8.81
C CYS A 14 7.41 -12.74 -9.54
N PRO A 15 7.34 -12.75 -10.89
CA PRO A 15 6.58 -11.75 -11.64
C PRO A 15 5.08 -11.77 -11.28
N LYS A 16 4.57 -12.92 -10.85
CA LYS A 16 3.18 -13.09 -10.41
C LYS A 16 2.88 -12.34 -9.11
N LYS A 17 3.85 -12.17 -8.19
CA LYS A 17 3.61 -11.55 -6.88
C LYS A 17 3.61 -10.04 -6.99
N VAL A 18 4.50 -9.48 -7.81
CA VAL A 18 4.46 -8.05 -8.18
C VAL A 18 3.24 -7.73 -9.03
N ALA A 19 2.87 -8.59 -10.00
CA ALA A 19 1.66 -8.42 -10.81
C ALA A 19 0.40 -8.25 -9.95
N ARG A 20 0.23 -9.08 -8.91
CA ARG A 20 -0.90 -8.97 -7.97
C ARG A 20 -0.96 -7.69 -7.14
N LEU A 21 0.14 -6.94 -7.03
CA LEU A 21 0.14 -5.64 -6.37
C LEU A 21 -0.22 -4.50 -7.34
N VAL A 22 -0.06 -4.72 -8.64
CA VAL A 22 -0.42 -3.78 -9.72
C VAL A 22 -1.79 -4.06 -10.33
N ASP A 23 -2.35 -5.25 -10.09
CA ASP A 23 -3.72 -5.61 -10.50
C ASP A 23 -4.72 -4.59 -9.94
N LEU A 24 -5.57 -4.07 -10.83
CA LEU A 24 -6.65 -3.16 -10.48
C LEU A 24 -7.78 -3.94 -9.80
N VAL A 25 -8.19 -3.47 -8.63
CA VAL A 25 -9.29 -4.07 -7.86
C VAL A 25 -10.36 -3.02 -7.57
N ASN A 26 -11.61 -3.46 -7.43
CA ASN A 26 -12.73 -2.59 -7.10
C ASN A 26 -12.55 -2.02 -5.68
N LEU A 27 -12.67 -0.70 -5.55
CA LEU A 27 -12.63 -0.04 -4.24
C LEU A 27 -14.03 0.07 -3.64
N PRO A 28 -14.17 -0.23 -2.33
CA PRO A 28 -15.34 0.14 -1.56
C PRO A 28 -15.63 1.64 -1.68
N THR A 29 -16.91 2.01 -1.76
CA THR A 29 -17.35 3.40 -1.94
C THR A 29 -16.75 4.35 -0.90
N ALA A 30 -16.60 3.89 0.34
CA ALA A 30 -16.00 4.65 1.44
C ALA A 30 -14.56 5.12 1.17
N LEU A 31 -13.79 4.37 0.37
CA LEU A 31 -12.39 4.68 0.07
C LEU A 31 -12.20 5.49 -1.21
N ARG A 32 -13.24 5.57 -2.06
CA ARG A 32 -13.15 6.27 -3.35
C ARG A 32 -12.87 7.76 -3.16
N GLY A 33 -13.43 8.37 -2.13
CA GLY A 33 -13.13 9.76 -1.76
C GLY A 33 -11.64 9.97 -1.51
N PHE A 34 -11.01 9.05 -0.78
CA PHE A 34 -9.56 9.09 -0.54
C PHE A 34 -8.75 8.76 -1.80
N ALA A 35 -9.25 7.84 -2.65
CA ALA A 35 -8.64 7.48 -3.92
C ALA A 35 -8.81 8.54 -5.03
N GLY A 36 -9.42 9.69 -4.75
CA GLY A 36 -9.63 10.76 -5.73
C GLY A 36 -10.77 10.47 -6.73
N GLY A 37 -11.81 9.78 -6.27
CA GLY A 37 -13.00 9.42 -7.06
C GLY A 37 -12.85 8.15 -7.89
N GLN A 38 -11.70 7.49 -7.83
CA GLN A 38 -11.45 6.27 -8.61
C GLN A 38 -12.27 5.09 -8.08
N SER A 39 -12.93 4.38 -9.00
CA SER A 39 -13.71 3.18 -8.69
C SER A 39 -12.84 1.92 -8.56
N GLN A 40 -11.67 1.94 -9.19
CA GLN A 40 -10.70 0.85 -9.22
C GLN A 40 -9.29 1.41 -9.01
N MET A 41 -8.48 0.70 -8.23
CA MET A 41 -7.09 1.07 -7.97
C MET A 41 -6.35 -0.18 -7.52
N SER A 42 -5.05 -0.26 -7.83
CA SER A 42 -4.21 -1.36 -7.36
C SER A 42 -3.85 -1.18 -5.89
N HIS A 43 -3.50 -2.29 -5.23
CA HIS A 43 -3.06 -2.25 -3.83
C HIS A 43 -1.85 -1.33 -3.66
N LEU A 44 -0.90 -1.39 -4.60
CA LEU A 44 0.30 -0.57 -4.56
C LEU A 44 -0.03 0.91 -4.74
N SER A 45 -0.83 1.26 -5.73
CA SER A 45 -1.21 2.65 -5.98
C SER A 45 -1.99 3.25 -4.80
N PHE A 46 -2.88 2.47 -4.18
CA PHE A 46 -3.61 2.92 -3.00
C PHE A 46 -2.68 3.11 -1.79
N PHE A 47 -1.78 2.15 -1.54
CA PHE A 47 -0.79 2.27 -0.47
C PHE A 47 0.11 3.51 -0.66
N LEU A 48 0.62 3.74 -1.87
CA LEU A 48 1.44 4.92 -2.18
C LEU A 48 0.69 6.23 -1.96
N ARG A 49 -0.62 6.25 -2.25
CA ARG A 49 -1.47 7.42 -1.99
C ARG A 49 -1.67 7.66 -0.50
N VAL A 50 -1.94 6.61 0.28
CA VAL A 50 -1.98 6.68 1.75
C VAL A 50 -0.65 7.20 2.30
N TRP A 51 0.46 6.64 1.83
CA TRP A 51 1.81 7.04 2.23
C TRP A 51 2.14 8.49 1.89
N SER A 52 1.76 8.95 0.69
CA SER A 52 1.91 10.34 0.29
C SER A 52 1.08 11.27 1.16
N HIS A 53 -0.14 10.89 1.53
CA HIS A 53 -0.98 11.67 2.44
C HIS A 53 -0.34 11.80 3.82
N ILE A 54 0.18 10.69 4.37
CA ILE A 54 0.87 10.69 5.67
C ILE A 54 2.04 11.67 5.67
N LYS A 55 2.87 11.63 4.62
CA LYS A 55 4.05 12.50 4.52
C LYS A 55 3.69 13.96 4.25
N ASN A 56 2.78 14.23 3.33
CA ASN A 56 2.39 15.60 2.98
C ASN A 56 1.72 16.34 4.15
N ASN A 57 1.03 15.60 5.02
CA ASN A 57 0.37 16.16 6.21
C ASN A 57 1.22 16.00 7.49
N ASN A 58 2.48 15.54 7.39
CA ASN A 58 3.39 15.33 8.52
C ASN A 58 2.75 14.53 9.67
N LEU A 59 2.03 13.46 9.33
CA LEU A 59 1.26 12.66 10.29
C LEU A 59 2.09 11.62 11.04
N GLN A 60 3.40 11.55 10.80
CA GLN A 60 4.29 10.69 11.59
C GLN A 60 4.56 11.32 12.96
N ASP A 61 4.63 10.49 13.99
CA ASP A 61 4.97 10.95 15.32
C ASP A 61 6.45 11.42 15.37
N PRO A 62 6.73 12.63 15.90
CA PRO A 62 8.08 13.20 15.91
C PRO A 62 9.04 12.43 16.83
N THR A 63 8.51 11.77 17.86
CA THR A 63 9.28 10.97 18.81
C THR A 63 9.48 9.55 18.31
N ASN A 64 8.47 8.98 17.66
CA ASN A 64 8.55 7.64 17.07
C ASN A 64 8.06 7.62 15.62
N ARG A 65 9.00 7.68 14.67
CA ARG A 65 8.70 7.65 13.22
C ARG A 65 8.00 6.38 12.73
N ASN A 66 7.92 5.32 13.55
CA ASN A 66 7.14 4.12 13.24
C ASN A 66 5.64 4.29 13.49
N ILE A 67 5.23 5.33 14.22
CA ILE A 67 3.84 5.62 14.57
C ILE A 67 3.28 6.69 13.64
N VAL A 68 2.07 6.44 13.13
CA VAL A 68 1.30 7.38 12.33
C VAL A 68 0.08 7.84 13.12
N ASN A 69 -0.03 9.14 13.34
CA ASN A 69 -1.19 9.80 13.93
C ASN A 69 -2.24 10.01 12.84
N CYS A 70 -3.34 9.26 12.90
CA CYS A 70 -4.33 9.25 11.84
C CYS A 70 -5.24 10.49 11.91
N ASP A 71 -5.32 11.23 10.82
CA ASP A 71 -6.33 12.26 10.62
C ASP A 71 -7.70 11.64 10.33
N ASP A 72 -8.75 12.46 10.23
CA ASP A 72 -10.12 11.94 10.05
C ASP A 72 -10.31 11.17 8.73
N LYS A 73 -9.54 11.55 7.69
CA LYS A 73 -9.50 10.83 6.41
C LYS A 73 -8.82 9.47 6.57
N LEU A 74 -7.65 9.41 7.19
CA LEU A 74 -6.95 8.14 7.45
C LEU A 74 -7.71 7.25 8.41
N LYS A 75 -8.37 7.79 9.43
CA LYS A 75 -9.24 7.00 10.33
C LYS A 75 -10.29 6.25 9.53
N THR A 76 -10.93 6.88 8.55
CA THR A 76 -11.91 6.21 7.67
C THR A 76 -11.29 5.03 6.91
N VAL A 77 -10.04 5.18 6.46
CA VAL A 77 -9.27 4.13 5.77
C VAL A 77 -8.69 3.08 6.73
N LEU A 78 -8.44 3.42 7.99
CA LEU A 78 -7.73 2.57 8.95
C LEU A 78 -8.65 2.06 10.07
N LEU A 79 -9.93 1.84 9.73
CA LEU A 79 -10.95 1.28 10.62
C LEU A 79 -11.19 2.10 11.90
N GLY A 80 -11.08 3.42 11.81
CA GLY A 80 -11.27 4.35 12.92
C GLY A 80 -10.09 4.45 13.88
N ARG A 81 -8.96 3.78 13.60
CA ARG A 81 -7.78 3.84 14.47
C ARG A 81 -7.18 5.24 14.49
N SER A 82 -6.97 5.77 15.69
CA SER A 82 -6.36 7.11 15.88
C SER A 82 -4.84 7.10 15.74
N LYS A 83 -4.20 5.96 16.04
CA LYS A 83 -2.78 5.72 15.84
C LYS A 83 -2.60 4.32 15.25
N VAL A 84 -1.68 4.20 14.31
CA VAL A 84 -1.29 2.90 13.73
C VAL A 84 0.22 2.84 13.60
N GLU A 85 0.76 1.63 13.63
CA GLU A 85 2.15 1.42 13.21
C GLU A 85 2.25 1.34 11.69
N LEU A 86 3.40 1.77 11.19
CA LEU A 86 3.78 1.73 9.79
C LEU A 86 3.72 0.30 9.20
N SER A 87 4.03 -0.70 10.03
CA SER A 87 3.95 -2.13 9.72
C SER A 87 2.50 -2.64 9.58
N GLU A 88 1.53 -1.98 10.21
CA GLU A 88 0.11 -2.34 10.12
C GLU A 88 -0.54 -1.81 8.84
N LEU A 89 -0.03 -0.72 8.25
CA LEU A 89 -0.62 -0.09 7.04
C LEU A 89 -0.87 -1.09 5.91
N PRO A 90 0.08 -1.94 5.48
CA PRO A 90 -0.16 -2.90 4.41
C PRO A 90 -1.25 -3.92 4.76
N MET A 91 -1.35 -4.32 6.03
CA MET A 91 -2.36 -5.27 6.50
C MET A 91 -3.75 -4.64 6.52
N LEU A 92 -3.87 -3.42 7.05
CA LEU A 92 -5.12 -2.66 7.09
C LEU A 92 -5.62 -2.34 5.69
N VAL A 93 -4.72 -1.91 4.80
CA VAL A 93 -5.05 -1.66 3.39
C VAL A 93 -5.56 -2.94 2.73
N LYS A 94 -4.89 -4.08 2.91
CA LYS A 94 -5.31 -5.37 2.32
C LYS A 94 -6.70 -5.81 2.77
N LEU A 95 -7.16 -5.41 3.97
CA LEU A 95 -8.47 -5.79 4.48
C LEU A 95 -9.63 -5.15 3.71
N HIS A 96 -9.39 -3.98 3.11
CA HIS A 96 -10.38 -3.30 2.27
C HIS A 96 -10.56 -3.90 0.90
N PHE A 97 -9.61 -4.72 0.47
CA PHE A 97 -9.63 -5.38 -0.81
C PHE A 97 -9.95 -6.86 -0.60
N PRO A 98 -11.24 -7.25 -0.67
CA PRO A 98 -11.60 -8.65 -0.57
C PRO A 98 -10.85 -9.43 -1.66
N LYS A 99 -10.24 -10.55 -1.26
CA LYS A 99 -9.64 -11.47 -2.22
C LYS A 99 -10.78 -11.96 -3.12
N PHE A 100 -10.78 -11.55 -4.39
CA PHE A 100 -11.65 -12.20 -5.36
C PHE A 100 -11.38 -13.72 -5.28
N PRO A 101 -12.41 -14.57 -5.09
CA PRO A 101 -12.22 -15.99 -5.25
C PRO A 101 -11.69 -16.18 -6.67
N LYS A 102 -10.59 -16.93 -6.81
CA LYS A 102 -10.14 -17.38 -8.11
C LYS A 102 -11.32 -18.16 -8.70
N GLN A 103 -11.92 -17.65 -9.77
CA GLN A 103 -12.68 -18.50 -10.67
C GLN A 103 -11.73 -19.50 -11.33
#